data_AF-A0A251UM66-F1
#
_entry.id   AF-A0A251UM66-F1
#
_cell.length_a   1.000
_cell.length_b   1.000
_cell.length_c   1.000
_cell.angle_alpha   90.00
_cell.angle_beta   90.00
_cell.angle_gamma   90.00
#
_symmetry.space_group_name_H-M   'P 1'
#
loop_
_entity.id
_entity.type
_entity.pdbx_description
1 polymer ?
#
loop_
_entity_poly.entity_id
_entity_poly.type
_entity_poly.pdbx_seq_one_letter_code
_entity_poly.pdbx_strand_id
1 'polypeptide(L)'
;MATRLNMLPEDCISTVLSLTSPPDASRFMLVSSSLRSAAESDIVWDRFLRSDLPRILSRSHTQLNVSSKKELYFQLCDSILMDGGIRSFSLDKVSGRKCWILSARALSISSSNEPNHWTWTANSTSRFSEVIELKTITNMEIEGRIQTEDLSRNSTYCAYLIVKVSDQSFGLDSIPCETTISSSTCSVTSIAYLCPLDEKKQQIESLFFMNRRRMMEKRVVEGECRRPSKRGDGWMEIELGEFFVGEKSEGLKMSLMEVKGQQLKGGLIIQGIEVRPKCEQL
;
A
#
# COMPACT_ATOMS: atom_id res chain seq x y z
N MET A 1 -40.57 -0.56 26.39
CA MET A 1 -39.29 0.10 26.03
C MET A 1 -38.15 -0.74 26.58
N ALA A 2 -37.29 -1.30 25.72
CA ALA A 2 -36.06 -1.94 26.19
C ALA A 2 -35.08 -0.85 26.63
N THR A 3 -34.76 -0.79 27.92
CA THR A 3 -33.90 0.26 28.52
C THR A 3 -32.43 -0.14 28.60
N ARG A 4 -32.09 -1.37 28.20
CA ARG A 4 -30.72 -1.91 28.20
C ARG A 4 -30.49 -2.73 26.93
N LEU A 5 -29.30 -2.59 26.33
CA LEU A 5 -28.88 -3.30 25.12
C LEU A 5 -28.99 -4.83 25.26
N ASN A 6 -28.74 -5.36 26.46
CA ASN A 6 -28.83 -6.79 26.77
C ASN A 6 -30.27 -7.35 26.83
N MET A 7 -31.30 -6.50 26.68
CA MET A 7 -32.71 -6.92 26.62
C MET A 7 -33.19 -7.12 25.18
N LEU A 8 -32.34 -6.83 24.19
CA LEU A 8 -32.64 -7.07 22.78
C LEU A 8 -32.32 -8.53 22.43
N PRO A 9 -33.05 -9.13 21.46
CA PRO A 9 -32.67 -10.41 20.88
C PRO A 9 -31.26 -10.38 20.31
N GLU A 10 -30.56 -11.52 20.36
CA GLU A 10 -29.18 -11.65 19.88
C GLU A 10 -29.02 -11.23 18.41
N ASP A 11 -29.99 -11.53 17.55
CA ASP A 11 -29.98 -11.12 16.14
C ASP A 11 -30.02 -9.59 15.97
N CYS A 12 -30.78 -8.89 16.82
CA CYS A 12 -30.84 -7.43 16.80
C CYS A 12 -29.49 -6.84 17.24
N ILE A 13 -28.89 -7.39 18.30
CA ILE A 13 -27.57 -6.98 18.78
C ILE A 13 -26.52 -7.23 17.70
N SER A 14 -26.51 -8.43 17.10
CA SER A 14 -25.59 -8.80 16.01
C SER A 14 -25.74 -7.86 14.81
N THR A 15 -26.98 -7.51 14.44
CA THR A 15 -27.23 -6.55 13.36
C THR A 15 -26.66 -5.16 13.68
N VAL A 16 -26.84 -4.68 14.92
CA VAL A 16 -26.25 -3.40 15.36
C VAL A 16 -24.73 -3.47 15.35
N LEU A 17 -24.14 -4.55 15.87
CA LEU A 17 -22.68 -4.74 15.89
C LEU A 17 -22.09 -4.85 14.49
N SER A 18 -22.81 -5.44 13.53
CA SER A 18 -22.40 -5.51 12.12
C SER A 18 -22.24 -4.13 11.45
N LEU A 19 -22.86 -3.08 12.01
CA LEU A 19 -22.76 -1.70 11.55
C LEU A 19 -21.61 -0.92 12.20
N THR A 20 -20.91 -1.53 13.16
CA THR A 20 -19.75 -0.93 13.84
C THR A 20 -18.44 -1.32 13.14
N SER A 21 -17.29 -0.90 13.68
CA SER A 21 -15.99 -1.36 13.18
C SER A 21 -15.63 -2.75 13.75
N PRO A 22 -14.86 -3.59 13.04
CA PRO A 22 -14.37 -4.86 13.57
C PRO A 22 -13.63 -4.75 14.91
N PRO A 23 -12.80 -3.71 15.16
CA PRO A 23 -12.25 -3.45 16.49
C PRO A 23 -13.31 -3.17 17.56
N ASP A 24 -14.36 -2.41 17.24
CA ASP A 24 -15.41 -2.08 18.20
C ASP A 24 -16.27 -3.31 18.52
N ALA A 25 -16.67 -4.08 17.51
CA ALA A 25 -17.34 -5.37 17.71
C ALA A 25 -16.50 -6.28 18.64
N SER A 26 -15.18 -6.28 18.47
CA SER A 26 -14.28 -7.03 19.34
C SER A 26 -14.23 -6.50 20.78
N ARG A 27 -14.33 -5.18 20.97
CA ARG A 27 -14.42 -4.58 22.32
C ARG A 27 -15.74 -4.92 23.00
N PHE A 28 -16.85 -4.97 22.27
CA PHE A 28 -18.16 -5.34 22.83
C PHE A 28 -18.19 -6.76 23.40
N MET A 29 -17.36 -7.68 22.90
CA MET A 29 -17.20 -9.04 23.47
C MET A 29 -16.78 -9.05 24.95
N LEU A 30 -16.13 -7.98 25.41
CA LEU A 30 -15.58 -7.87 26.76
C LEU A 30 -16.60 -7.33 27.77
N VAL A 31 -17.75 -6.79 27.29
CA VAL A 31 -18.71 -6.07 28.13
C VAL A 31 -19.70 -7.00 28.84
N SER A 32 -20.24 -8.01 28.14
CA SER A 32 -21.18 -8.98 28.70
C SER A 32 -21.17 -10.30 27.92
N SER A 33 -21.68 -11.38 28.51
CA SER A 33 -21.81 -12.68 27.83
C SER A 33 -22.77 -12.62 26.64
N SER A 34 -23.88 -11.88 26.77
CA SER A 34 -24.84 -11.68 25.68
C SER A 34 -24.23 -10.92 24.49
N LEU A 35 -23.44 -9.88 24.77
CA LEU A 35 -22.73 -9.13 23.73
C LEU A 35 -21.61 -9.95 23.10
N ARG A 36 -20.94 -10.82 23.88
CA ARG A 36 -19.94 -11.75 23.36
C ARG A 36 -20.53 -12.70 22.34
N SER A 37 -21.61 -13.39 22.67
CA SER A 37 -22.29 -14.31 21.75
C SER A 37 -22.68 -13.60 20.46
N ALA A 38 -23.34 -12.43 20.57
CA ALA A 38 -23.74 -11.63 19.42
C ALA A 38 -22.55 -11.14 18.57
N ALA A 39 -21.45 -10.72 19.20
CA ALA A 39 -20.26 -10.23 18.50
C ALA A 39 -19.43 -11.34 17.83
N GLU A 40 -19.54 -12.58 18.31
CA GLU A 40 -18.90 -13.75 17.70
C GLU A 40 -19.73 -14.37 16.58
N SER A 41 -20.99 -13.95 16.44
CA SER A 41 -21.89 -14.42 15.38
C SER A 41 -21.37 -14.12 13.98
N ASP A 42 -21.50 -15.11 13.09
CA ASP A 42 -21.17 -14.98 11.68
C ASP A 42 -22.00 -13.90 10.97
N ILE A 43 -23.15 -13.47 11.52
CA ILE A 43 -23.93 -12.34 10.98
C ILE A 43 -23.10 -11.05 10.99
N VAL A 44 -22.32 -10.82 12.05
CA VAL A 44 -21.47 -9.65 12.21
C VAL A 44 -20.33 -9.71 11.19
N TRP A 45 -19.62 -10.84 11.17
CA TRP A 45 -18.41 -11.01 10.37
C TRP A 45 -18.70 -11.19 8.88
N ASP A 46 -19.89 -11.68 8.49
CA ASP A 46 -20.34 -11.68 7.09
C ASP A 46 -20.49 -10.26 6.52
N ARG A 47 -20.83 -9.28 7.37
CA ARG A 47 -20.92 -7.89 6.90
C ARG A 47 -19.56 -7.24 6.75
N PHE A 48 -18.62 -7.58 7.64
CA PHE A 48 -17.23 -7.14 7.55
C PHE A 48 -16.50 -7.79 6.38
N LEU A 49 -16.77 -9.08 6.14
CA LEU A 49 -16.33 -9.84 4.98
C LEU A 49 -17.27 -9.59 3.80
N ARG A 50 -17.00 -8.54 3.03
CA ARG A 50 -17.82 -8.19 1.86
C ARG A 50 -18.09 -9.38 0.93
N SER A 51 -19.24 -9.34 0.25
CA SER A 51 -19.79 -10.46 -0.55
C SER A 51 -18.94 -10.87 -1.76
N ASP A 52 -17.98 -10.05 -2.19
CA ASP A 52 -17.08 -10.31 -3.31
C ASP A 52 -15.82 -11.09 -2.91
N LEU A 53 -15.58 -11.26 -1.61
CA LEU A 53 -14.42 -11.95 -1.09
C LEU A 53 -14.26 -13.40 -1.58
N PRO A 54 -15.31 -14.24 -1.70
CA PRO A 54 -15.15 -15.60 -2.26
C PRO A 54 -14.58 -15.59 -3.68
N ARG A 55 -14.91 -14.58 -4.50
CA ARG A 55 -14.37 -14.42 -5.87
C ARG A 55 -12.91 -14.02 -5.87
N ILE A 56 -12.46 -13.33 -4.83
CA ILE A 56 -11.04 -12.97 -4.66
C ILE A 56 -10.28 -14.20 -4.19
N LEU A 57 -10.78 -14.91 -3.17
CA LEU A 57 -10.11 -16.06 -2.58
C LEU A 57 -9.94 -17.25 -3.54
N SER A 58 -10.79 -17.38 -4.56
CA SER A 58 -10.59 -18.39 -5.61
C SER A 58 -9.30 -18.22 -6.41
N ARG A 59 -8.69 -17.02 -6.37
CA ARG A 59 -7.38 -16.72 -6.98
C ARG A 59 -6.19 -17.02 -6.04
N SER A 60 -6.46 -17.41 -4.80
CA SER A 60 -5.43 -17.76 -3.83
C SER A 60 -5.04 -19.24 -3.98
N HIS A 61 -3.77 -19.55 -3.73
CA HIS A 61 -3.29 -20.93 -3.64
C HIS A 61 -3.26 -21.45 -2.19
N THR A 62 -3.62 -20.59 -1.24
CA THR A 62 -3.55 -20.89 0.19
C THR A 62 -4.85 -21.55 0.64
N GLN A 63 -4.77 -22.77 1.17
CA GLN A 63 -5.93 -23.39 1.82
C GLN A 63 -6.20 -22.68 3.15
N LEU A 64 -7.32 -21.97 3.24
CA LEU A 64 -7.79 -21.33 4.46
C LEU A 64 -8.70 -22.32 5.20
N ASN A 65 -8.13 -23.11 6.11
CA ASN A 65 -8.90 -23.95 7.02
C ASN A 65 -9.37 -23.11 8.20
N VAL A 66 -10.52 -22.46 8.03
CA VAL A 66 -11.12 -21.56 9.03
C VAL A 66 -12.39 -22.19 9.61
N SER A 67 -12.57 -22.07 10.92
CA SER A 67 -13.75 -22.61 11.60
C SER A 67 -14.88 -21.58 11.73
N SER A 68 -14.57 -20.28 11.62
CA SER A 68 -15.51 -19.16 11.70
C SER A 68 -15.16 -18.02 10.74
N LYS A 69 -16.14 -17.15 10.44
CA LYS A 69 -15.90 -15.94 9.63
C LYS A 69 -15.01 -14.92 10.35
N LYS A 70 -15.04 -14.89 11.68
CA LYS A 70 -14.14 -14.08 12.50
C LYS A 70 -12.67 -14.49 12.30
N GLU A 71 -12.37 -15.79 12.38
CA GLU A 71 -11.02 -16.30 12.13
C GLU A 71 -10.56 -15.99 10.71
N LEU A 72 -11.45 -16.18 9.72
CA LEU A 72 -11.18 -15.81 8.35
C LEU A 72 -10.82 -14.33 8.20
N TYR A 73 -11.55 -13.43 8.85
CA TYR A 73 -11.25 -12.00 8.83
C TYR A 73 -9.83 -11.70 9.34
N PHE A 74 -9.48 -12.22 10.52
CA PHE A 74 -8.15 -11.99 11.09
C PHE A 74 -7.03 -12.61 10.25
N GLN A 75 -7.25 -13.79 9.68
CA GLN A 75 -6.29 -14.40 8.77
C GLN A 75 -6.13 -13.58 7.48
N LEU A 76 -7.18 -12.90 7.01
CA LEU A 76 -7.09 -12.00 5.87
C LEU A 76 -6.43 -10.66 6.21
N CYS A 77 -6.41 -10.25 7.47
CA CYS A 77 -5.53 -9.15 7.91
C CYS A 77 -4.05 -9.56 7.80
N ASP A 78 -3.74 -10.83 8.05
CA ASP A 78 -2.42 -11.42 7.83
C ASP A 78 -2.25 -11.76 6.34
N SER A 79 -2.11 -10.70 5.55
CA SER A 79 -1.99 -10.68 4.08
C SER A 79 -1.48 -11.96 3.39
N ILE A 80 -2.23 -12.38 2.36
CA ILE A 80 -2.08 -13.63 1.63
C ILE A 80 -1.47 -13.36 0.26
N LEU A 81 -0.70 -14.30 -0.28
CA LEU A 81 -0.20 -14.25 -1.65
C LEU A 81 -1.25 -14.74 -2.66
N MET A 82 -1.40 -14.00 -3.75
CA MET A 82 -2.39 -14.20 -4.80
C MET A 82 -1.69 -14.32 -6.15
N ASP A 83 -2.36 -14.98 -7.11
CA ASP A 83 -1.94 -15.05 -8.52
C ASP A 83 -0.49 -15.55 -8.68
N GLY A 84 -0.19 -16.72 -8.13
CA GLY A 84 1.16 -17.30 -8.17
C GLY A 84 2.22 -16.53 -7.35
N GLY A 85 1.80 -15.66 -6.42
CA GLY A 85 2.71 -14.87 -5.59
C GLY A 85 3.12 -13.53 -6.19
N ILE A 86 2.45 -13.09 -7.26
CA ILE A 86 2.73 -11.80 -7.93
C ILE A 86 2.08 -10.64 -7.18
N ARG A 87 0.97 -10.90 -6.48
CA ARG A 87 0.23 -9.92 -5.69
C ARG A 87 0.04 -10.42 -4.27
N SER A 88 -0.11 -9.50 -3.32
CA SER A 88 -0.56 -9.83 -1.98
C SER A 88 -1.87 -9.10 -1.67
N PHE A 89 -2.80 -9.82 -1.05
CA PHE A 89 -4.09 -9.31 -0.61
C PHE A 89 -4.15 -9.28 0.91
N SER A 90 -4.72 -8.22 1.50
CA SER A 90 -5.10 -8.17 2.91
C SER A 90 -6.38 -7.39 3.12
N LEU A 91 -6.94 -7.48 4.32
CA LEU A 91 -7.92 -6.53 4.83
C LEU A 91 -7.25 -5.58 5.82
N ASP A 92 -7.54 -4.28 5.67
CA ASP A 92 -7.21 -3.29 6.67
C ASP A 92 -7.92 -3.65 7.99
N LYS A 93 -7.15 -3.76 9.07
CA LYS A 93 -7.63 -4.29 10.35
C LYS A 93 -8.76 -3.46 10.96
N VAL A 94 -8.74 -2.14 10.71
CA VAL A 94 -9.68 -1.20 11.31
C VAL A 94 -10.93 -1.03 10.46
N SER A 95 -10.77 -0.80 9.15
CA SER A 95 -11.88 -0.50 8.25
C SER A 95 -12.47 -1.73 7.55
N GLY A 96 -11.78 -2.88 7.56
CA GLY A 96 -12.15 -4.07 6.79
C GLY A 96 -12.08 -3.87 5.27
N ARG A 97 -11.48 -2.78 4.81
CA ARG A 97 -11.33 -2.48 3.38
C ARG A 97 -10.12 -3.25 2.83
N LYS A 98 -10.23 -3.62 1.56
CA LYS A 98 -9.19 -4.38 0.83
C LYS A 98 -7.88 -3.58 0.73
N CYS A 99 -6.76 -4.26 0.91
CA CYS A 99 -5.41 -3.76 0.69
C CYS A 99 -4.70 -4.69 -0.30
N TRP A 100 -3.96 -4.10 -1.24
CA TRP A 100 -3.21 -4.85 -2.23
C TRP A 100 -1.75 -4.43 -2.26
N ILE A 101 -0.85 -5.40 -2.45
CA ILE A 101 0.54 -5.14 -2.76
C ILE A 101 0.85 -5.77 -4.11
N LEU A 102 1.28 -4.96 -5.07
CA LEU A 102 1.81 -5.38 -6.35
C LEU A 102 3.31 -5.61 -6.17
N SER A 103 3.80 -6.84 -6.34
CA SER A 103 5.25 -7.12 -6.26
C SER A 103 6.01 -6.39 -7.36
N ALA A 104 7.34 -6.27 -7.22
CA ALA A 104 8.19 -5.74 -8.28
C ALA A 104 8.01 -6.47 -9.63
N ARG A 105 7.70 -7.77 -9.61
CA ARG A 105 7.38 -8.57 -10.82
C ARG A 105 6.06 -8.17 -11.48
N ALA A 106 5.15 -7.56 -10.74
CA ALA A 106 3.87 -7.04 -11.25
C ALA A 106 4.00 -5.62 -11.82
N LEU A 107 5.14 -4.96 -11.63
CA LEU A 107 5.37 -3.58 -12.07
C LEU A 107 5.99 -3.56 -13.46
N SER A 108 5.66 -2.52 -14.23
CA SER A 108 6.38 -2.17 -15.46
C SER A 108 7.53 -1.23 -15.08
N ILE A 109 8.76 -1.76 -15.10
CA ILE A 109 9.98 -1.02 -14.74
C ILE A 109 10.87 -0.91 -15.98
N SER A 110 11.28 0.31 -16.31
CA SER A 110 12.15 0.61 -17.45
C SER A 110 13.48 -0.15 -17.37
N SER A 111 13.84 -0.86 -18.45
CA SER A 111 15.07 -1.65 -18.57
C SER A 111 15.25 -2.74 -17.50
N SER A 112 14.17 -3.22 -16.86
CA SER A 112 14.20 -4.27 -15.83
C SER A 112 14.79 -5.62 -16.26
N ASN A 113 14.86 -5.87 -17.57
CA ASN A 113 15.49 -7.07 -18.15
C ASN A 113 16.99 -6.90 -18.38
N GLU A 114 17.54 -5.69 -18.23
CA GLU A 114 18.94 -5.40 -18.50
C GLU A 114 19.80 -5.60 -17.23
N PRO A 115 20.70 -6.60 -17.20
CA PRO A 115 21.46 -6.96 -16.00
C PRO A 115 22.44 -5.88 -15.52
N ASN A 116 22.75 -4.91 -16.38
CA ASN A 116 23.60 -3.76 -16.05
C ASN A 116 22.83 -2.70 -15.24
N HIS A 117 21.51 -2.63 -15.41
CA HIS A 117 20.67 -1.65 -14.76
C HIS A 117 19.97 -2.22 -13.52
N TRP A 118 19.52 -3.46 -13.60
CA TRP A 118 18.75 -4.09 -12.54
C TRP A 118 19.24 -5.50 -12.22
N THR A 119 18.94 -5.98 -11.01
CA THR A 119 19.18 -7.36 -10.63
C THR A 119 18.03 -7.85 -9.77
N TRP A 120 17.47 -8.99 -10.15
CA TRP A 120 16.45 -9.67 -9.38
C TRP A 120 17.12 -10.50 -8.29
N THR A 121 16.71 -10.29 -7.05
CA THR A 121 17.31 -10.95 -5.88
C THR A 121 16.22 -11.44 -4.94
N ALA A 122 16.48 -12.55 -4.25
CA ALA A 122 15.64 -12.96 -3.13
C ALA A 122 15.99 -12.11 -1.90
N ASN A 123 14.98 -11.70 -1.15
CA ASN A 123 15.18 -10.92 0.07
C ASN A 123 14.41 -11.56 1.23
N SER A 124 15.12 -11.95 2.29
CA SER A 124 14.54 -12.65 3.45
C SER A 124 13.50 -11.83 4.21
N THR A 125 13.55 -10.50 4.08
CA THR A 125 12.57 -9.58 4.68
C THR A 125 11.41 -9.26 3.74
N SER A 126 11.45 -9.76 2.50
CA SER A 126 10.35 -9.63 1.56
C SER A 126 9.40 -10.80 1.68
N ARG A 127 8.12 -10.50 1.49
CA ARG A 127 7.07 -11.52 1.38
C ARG A 127 6.99 -12.14 -0.01
N PHE A 128 7.51 -11.45 -1.02
CA PHE A 128 7.61 -11.95 -2.38
C PHE A 128 8.94 -12.68 -2.58
N SER A 129 8.93 -13.69 -3.45
CA SER A 129 10.11 -14.49 -3.77
C SER A 129 11.28 -13.65 -4.30
N GLU A 130 10.96 -12.62 -5.07
CA GLU A 130 11.94 -11.76 -5.71
C GLU A 130 11.60 -10.29 -5.50
N VAL A 131 12.66 -9.51 -5.29
CA VAL A 131 12.67 -8.05 -5.35
C VAL A 131 13.64 -7.63 -6.44
N ILE A 132 13.60 -6.37 -6.83
CA ILE A 132 14.51 -5.84 -7.85
C ILE A 132 15.41 -4.77 -7.25
N GLU A 133 16.72 -4.93 -7.42
CA GLU A 133 17.73 -3.98 -6.99
C GLU A 133 18.27 -3.20 -8.19
N LEU A 134 18.29 -1.87 -8.05
CA LEU A 134 18.86 -0.95 -9.01
C LEU A 134 20.38 -0.96 -8.88
N LYS A 135 21.08 -1.40 -9.93
CA LYS A 135 22.54 -1.28 -10.02
C LYS A 135 22.94 0.14 -10.37
N THR A 136 22.64 0.54 -11.61
CA THR A 136 23.02 1.86 -12.13
C THR A 136 22.08 2.25 -13.25
N ILE A 137 21.37 3.38 -13.15
CA ILE A 137 20.59 3.95 -14.27
C ILE A 137 20.63 5.47 -14.25
N THR A 138 20.39 6.11 -15.40
CA THR A 138 20.27 7.58 -15.52
C THR A 138 18.82 8.05 -15.40
N ASN A 139 17.90 7.30 -16.01
CA ASN A 139 16.46 7.59 -16.01
C ASN A 139 15.70 6.38 -15.51
N MET A 140 14.72 6.59 -14.64
CA MET A 140 13.97 5.49 -14.03
C MET A 140 12.48 5.77 -14.16
N GLU A 141 11.73 4.78 -14.66
CA GLU A 141 10.27 4.79 -14.69
C GLU A 141 9.76 3.49 -14.06
N ILE A 142 8.94 3.63 -13.03
CA ILE A 142 8.27 2.54 -12.33
C ILE A 142 6.77 2.78 -12.46
N GLU A 143 6.05 1.81 -12.97
CA GLU A 143 4.61 1.88 -13.18
C GLU A 143 3.91 0.66 -12.58
N GLY A 144 2.88 0.89 -11.78
CA GLY A 144 1.93 -0.13 -11.33
C GLY A 144 0.53 0.17 -11.84
N ARG A 145 -0.23 -0.89 -12.16
CA ARG A 145 -1.63 -0.78 -12.57
C ARG A 145 -2.52 -1.62 -11.67
N ILE A 146 -3.65 -1.05 -11.28
CA ILE A 146 -4.67 -1.75 -10.49
C ILE A 146 -6.06 -1.38 -11.02
N GLN A 147 -7.00 -2.34 -10.97
CA GLN A 147 -8.39 -2.08 -11.30
C GLN A 147 -9.13 -1.61 -10.06
N THR A 148 -9.98 -0.59 -10.17
CA THR A 148 -10.79 -0.12 -9.03
C THR A 148 -11.75 -1.19 -8.49
N GLU A 149 -12.08 -2.21 -9.30
CA GLU A 149 -12.87 -3.39 -8.90
C GLU A 149 -12.16 -4.24 -7.83
N ASP A 150 -10.83 -4.30 -7.87
CA ASP A 150 -10.05 -5.03 -6.87
C ASP A 150 -10.06 -4.27 -5.52
N LEU A 151 -10.47 -3.00 -5.50
CA LEU A 151 -10.52 -2.16 -4.31
C LEU A 151 -11.93 -2.10 -3.68
N SER A 152 -12.02 -1.47 -2.52
CA SER A 152 -13.30 -1.21 -1.85
C SER A 152 -13.89 0.10 -2.36
N ARG A 153 -15.14 0.09 -2.83
CA ARG A 153 -15.85 1.30 -3.28
C ARG A 153 -16.08 2.32 -2.16
N ASN A 154 -16.35 3.56 -2.57
CA ASN A 154 -16.66 4.72 -1.74
C ASN A 154 -15.63 4.93 -0.63
N SER A 155 -14.37 4.91 -1.04
CA SER A 155 -13.22 4.90 -0.13
C SER A 155 -12.06 5.63 -0.77
N THR A 156 -11.37 6.45 0.02
CA THR A 156 -10.11 7.07 -0.37
C THR A 156 -8.96 6.10 -0.14
N TYR A 157 -8.11 5.94 -1.14
CA TYR A 157 -6.92 5.09 -1.12
C TYR A 157 -5.68 5.92 -1.33
N CYS A 158 -4.56 5.38 -0.87
CA CYS A 158 -3.24 5.93 -1.12
C CYS A 158 -2.30 4.81 -1.59
N ALA A 159 -1.48 5.13 -2.59
CA ALA A 159 -0.49 4.23 -3.16
C ALA A 159 0.91 4.58 -2.62
N TYR A 160 1.65 3.55 -2.21
CA TYR A 160 2.97 3.66 -1.60
C TYR A 160 3.96 2.74 -2.32
N LEU A 161 5.07 3.29 -2.79
CA LEU A 161 6.20 2.48 -3.26
C LEU A 161 6.99 1.97 -2.05
N ILE A 162 7.13 0.66 -1.93
CA ILE A 162 7.87 0.02 -0.84
C ILE A 162 9.31 -0.26 -1.29
N VAL A 163 10.27 0.37 -0.60
CA VAL A 163 11.68 0.36 -0.99
C VAL A 163 12.63 0.15 0.18
N LYS A 164 13.83 -0.31 -0.14
CA LYS A 164 15.02 -0.26 0.71
C LYS A 164 16.12 0.47 -0.04
N VAL A 165 17.04 1.06 0.71
CA VAL A 165 18.21 1.72 0.17
C VAL A 165 19.43 0.96 0.68
N SER A 166 20.24 0.48 -0.25
CA SER A 166 21.50 -0.21 0.01
C SER A 166 22.54 0.77 0.57
N ASP A 167 23.44 0.26 1.41
CA ASP A 167 24.55 1.04 1.97
C ASP A 167 25.49 1.59 0.89
N GLN A 168 25.53 0.94 -0.28
CA GLN A 168 26.30 1.35 -1.45
C GLN A 168 25.51 2.27 -2.41
N SER A 169 24.38 2.80 -1.97
CA SER A 169 23.55 3.67 -2.81
C SER A 169 24.24 5.00 -3.14
N PHE A 170 23.91 5.52 -4.32
CA PHE A 170 24.40 6.81 -4.80
C PHE A 170 23.36 7.46 -5.71
N GLY A 171 23.37 8.80 -5.79
CA GLY A 171 22.55 9.57 -6.73
C GLY A 171 21.03 9.62 -6.45
N LEU A 172 20.53 8.92 -5.44
CA LEU A 172 19.09 8.84 -5.11
C LEU A 172 18.54 10.11 -4.41
N ASP A 173 19.41 10.93 -3.84
CA ASP A 173 19.13 12.20 -3.14
C ASP A 173 19.29 13.43 -4.04
N SER A 174 19.77 13.24 -5.27
CA SER A 174 20.16 14.35 -6.14
C SER A 174 18.99 15.17 -6.65
N ILE A 175 17.87 14.51 -7.02
CA ILE A 175 16.71 15.13 -7.68
C ILE A 175 15.43 14.42 -7.24
N PRO A 176 14.34 15.15 -6.93
CA PRO A 176 13.07 14.50 -6.63
C PRO A 176 12.49 13.84 -7.88
N CYS A 177 11.85 12.70 -7.67
CA CYS A 177 11.10 11.98 -8.70
C CYS A 177 9.69 12.57 -8.83
N GLU A 178 9.14 12.56 -10.03
CA GLU A 178 7.74 12.87 -10.26
C GLU A 178 6.89 11.63 -9.96
N THR A 179 5.86 11.79 -9.14
CA THR A 179 4.90 10.73 -8.86
C THR A 179 3.58 11.09 -9.51
N THR A 180 2.95 10.15 -10.22
CA THR A 180 1.65 10.39 -10.83
C THR A 180 0.64 9.31 -10.48
N ILE A 181 -0.59 9.74 -10.23
CA ILE A 181 -1.77 8.88 -10.15
C ILE A 181 -2.69 9.32 -11.29
N SER A 182 -2.93 8.42 -12.24
CA SER A 182 -3.77 8.69 -13.41
C SER A 182 -4.89 7.67 -13.52
N SER A 183 -6.11 8.19 -13.61
CA SER A 183 -7.35 7.49 -13.95
C SER A 183 -7.78 7.86 -15.38
N SER A 184 -8.93 7.36 -15.84
CA SER A 184 -9.44 7.69 -17.18
C SER A 184 -9.81 9.18 -17.35
N THR A 185 -10.08 9.87 -16.24
CA THR A 185 -10.61 11.24 -16.24
C THR A 185 -9.70 12.27 -15.56
N CYS A 186 -8.79 11.84 -14.69
CA CYS A 186 -7.97 12.72 -13.89
C CYS A 186 -6.54 12.19 -13.76
N SER A 187 -5.56 13.07 -13.85
CA SER A 187 -4.16 12.80 -13.55
C SER A 187 -3.64 13.82 -12.53
N VAL A 188 -3.16 13.33 -11.40
CA VAL A 188 -2.52 14.16 -10.37
C VAL A 188 -1.03 13.85 -10.36
N THR A 189 -0.23 14.90 -10.44
CA THR A 189 1.23 14.82 -10.37
C THR A 189 1.72 15.48 -9.09
N SER A 190 2.69 14.86 -8.43
CA SER A 190 3.37 15.37 -7.24
C SER A 190 4.85 15.01 -7.31
N ILE A 191 5.63 15.36 -6.29
CA ILE A 191 7.06 15.09 -6.26
C ILE A 191 7.44 14.31 -4.99
N ALA A 192 8.36 13.35 -5.12
CA ALA A 192 8.82 12.53 -4.01
C ALA A 192 10.34 12.33 -4.05
N TYR A 193 10.97 12.38 -2.88
CA TYR A 193 12.38 12.00 -2.73
C TYR A 193 12.52 10.49 -2.47
N LEU A 194 13.60 9.88 -2.96
CA LEU A 194 13.86 8.44 -2.77
C LEU A 194 14.59 8.12 -1.46
N CYS A 195 15.34 9.10 -0.92
CA CYS A 195 16.08 8.95 0.33
C CYS A 195 15.53 9.89 1.43
N PRO A 196 15.45 9.41 2.69
CA PRO A 196 15.26 10.28 3.84
C PRO A 196 16.39 11.31 3.93
N LEU A 197 16.07 12.51 4.44
CA LEU A 197 17.10 13.50 4.72
C LEU A 197 17.92 13.07 5.93
N ASP A 198 19.23 12.92 5.73
CA ASP A 198 20.19 13.01 6.82
C ASP A 198 20.64 14.46 6.93
N GLU A 199 20.31 15.14 8.02
CA GLU A 199 20.60 16.57 8.24
C GLU A 199 22.09 16.88 8.09
N LYS A 200 22.97 15.96 8.50
CA LYS A 200 24.43 16.13 8.38
C LYS A 200 24.88 16.04 6.92
N LYS A 201 24.31 15.09 6.17
CA LYS A 201 24.58 14.92 4.74
C LYS A 201 24.05 16.11 3.94
N GLN A 202 22.90 16.65 4.35
CA GLN A 202 22.26 17.83 3.77
C GLN A 202 23.09 19.11 3.96
N GLN A 203 23.74 19.30 5.11
CA GLN A 203 24.66 20.42 5.34
C GLN A 203 25.89 20.35 4.43
N ILE A 204 26.46 19.17 4.21
CA ILE A 204 27.62 19.00 3.33
C ILE A 204 27.21 19.13 1.85
N GLU A 205 26.15 18.46 1.42
CA GLU A 205 25.65 18.52 0.04
C GLU A 205 25.07 19.88 -0.33
N SER A 206 24.54 20.65 0.64
CA SER A 206 24.21 22.06 0.40
C SER A 206 25.46 22.86 0.09
N LEU A 207 26.51 22.76 0.90
CA LEU A 207 27.74 23.52 0.65
C LEU A 207 28.35 23.24 -0.74
N PHE A 208 28.31 22.00 -1.23
CA PHE A 208 28.93 21.64 -2.52
C PHE A 208 27.99 21.68 -3.74
N PHE A 209 26.69 21.38 -3.58
CA PHE A 209 25.76 21.20 -4.69
C PHE A 209 24.48 22.06 -4.60
N MET A 210 24.42 23.06 -3.72
CA MET A 210 23.27 23.98 -3.58
C MET A 210 22.78 24.54 -4.92
N ASN A 211 23.70 25.05 -5.75
CA ASN A 211 23.36 25.66 -7.04
C ASN A 211 22.78 24.63 -8.02
N ARG A 212 23.34 23.42 -8.01
CA ARG A 212 22.88 22.31 -8.85
C ARG A 212 21.50 21.84 -8.42
N ARG A 213 21.27 21.68 -7.11
CA ARG A 213 19.97 21.29 -6.57
C ARG A 213 18.90 22.32 -6.90
N ARG A 214 19.15 23.60 -6.64
CA ARG A 214 18.22 24.70 -7.02
C ARG A 214 17.93 24.73 -8.53
N MET A 215 18.93 24.43 -9.37
CA MET A 215 18.73 24.36 -10.82
C MET A 215 17.88 23.14 -11.21
N MET A 216 18.08 22.00 -10.56
CA MET A 216 17.33 20.77 -10.85
C MET A 216 15.90 20.82 -10.29
N GLU A 217 15.68 21.40 -9.12
CA GLU A 217 14.35 21.65 -8.54
C GLU A 217 13.46 22.44 -9.50
N LYS A 218 14.02 23.46 -10.18
CA LYS A 218 13.30 24.23 -11.22
C LYS A 218 12.87 23.41 -12.44
N ARG A 219 13.41 22.20 -12.63
CA ARG A 219 13.02 21.31 -13.75
C ARG A 219 11.84 20.43 -13.39
N VAL A 220 11.56 20.23 -12.11
CA VAL A 220 10.49 19.35 -11.64
C VAL A 220 9.21 20.16 -11.48
N VAL A 221 8.06 19.52 -11.66
CA VAL A 221 6.74 20.15 -11.46
C VAL A 221 6.62 20.64 -10.00
N GLU A 222 6.13 21.87 -9.80
CA GLU A 222 5.78 22.34 -8.46
C GLU A 222 4.58 21.53 -7.93
N GLY A 223 4.78 20.87 -6.79
CA GLY A 223 3.75 20.04 -6.15
C GLY A 223 4.12 19.70 -4.71
N GLU A 224 3.21 19.03 -4.00
CA GLU A 224 3.49 18.58 -2.64
C GLU A 224 4.73 17.68 -2.62
N CYS A 225 5.65 18.02 -1.73
CA CYS A 225 6.92 17.32 -1.56
C CYS A 225 6.76 16.19 -0.55
N ARG A 226 6.75 14.96 -1.06
CA ARG A 226 6.68 13.73 -0.25
C ARG A 226 8.08 13.18 0.04
N ARG A 227 8.22 12.56 1.20
CA ARG A 227 9.48 11.95 1.65
C ARG A 227 9.26 10.51 2.08
N PRO A 228 10.31 9.65 1.98
CA PRO A 228 10.20 8.30 2.47
C PRO A 228 10.00 8.27 3.98
N SER A 229 9.11 7.41 4.45
CA SER A 229 8.94 7.10 5.88
C SER A 229 9.40 5.68 6.18
N LYS A 230 9.90 5.44 7.39
CA LYS A 230 10.31 4.09 7.83
C LYS A 230 9.08 3.29 8.27
N ARG A 231 9.05 2.02 7.88
CA ARG A 231 8.03 1.04 8.31
C ARG A 231 8.58 0.16 9.43
N GLY A 232 7.68 -0.49 10.16
CA GLY A 232 8.06 -1.42 11.25
C GLY A 232 8.68 -2.74 10.78
N ASP A 233 8.56 -3.07 9.49
CA ASP A 233 9.12 -4.27 8.84
C ASP A 233 10.55 -4.06 8.30
N GLY A 234 11.15 -2.90 8.56
CA GLY A 234 12.47 -2.51 8.09
C GLY A 234 12.52 -2.00 6.65
N TRP A 235 11.38 -1.92 5.95
CA TRP A 235 11.27 -1.24 4.66
C TRP A 235 10.97 0.25 4.84
N MET A 236 11.05 1.01 3.76
CA MET A 236 10.57 2.38 3.66
C MET A 236 9.40 2.45 2.69
N GLU A 237 8.51 3.41 2.89
CA GLU A 237 7.41 3.70 1.97
C GLU A 237 7.50 5.13 1.45
N ILE A 238 7.23 5.29 0.16
CA ILE A 238 7.17 6.58 -0.52
C ILE A 238 5.76 6.74 -1.08
N GLU A 239 5.05 7.77 -0.64
CA GLU A 239 3.71 8.06 -1.14
C GLU A 239 3.75 8.51 -2.61
N LEU A 240 3.05 7.76 -3.47
CA LEU A 240 2.86 8.05 -4.89
C LEU A 240 1.65 8.94 -5.14
N GLY A 241 0.65 8.85 -4.26
CA GLY A 241 -0.50 9.75 -4.23
C GLY A 241 -1.78 9.10 -3.75
N GLU A 242 -2.81 9.92 -3.64
CA GLU A 242 -4.15 9.52 -3.21
C GLU A 242 -5.17 9.58 -4.34
N PHE A 243 -6.21 8.77 -4.23
CA PHE A 243 -7.31 8.73 -5.17
C PHE A 243 -8.58 8.18 -4.49
N PHE A 244 -9.74 8.59 -5.01
CA PHE A 244 -11.03 8.12 -4.52
C PHE A 244 -11.58 7.01 -5.43
N VAL A 245 -12.02 5.91 -4.82
CA VAL A 245 -12.64 4.79 -5.54
C VAL A 245 -14.15 4.99 -5.56
N GLY A 246 -14.69 5.41 -6.71
CA GLY A 246 -16.13 5.58 -6.92
C GLY A 246 -16.86 4.30 -7.36
N GLU A 247 -18.04 4.47 -7.96
CA GLU A 247 -18.88 3.36 -8.45
C GLU A 247 -18.47 2.84 -9.83
N LYS A 248 -17.76 3.66 -10.63
CA LYS A 248 -17.30 3.27 -11.97
C LYS A 248 -16.05 2.41 -11.89
N SER A 249 -16.04 1.33 -12.67
CA SER A 249 -14.83 0.55 -12.90
C SER A 249 -13.91 1.29 -13.85
N GLU A 250 -12.66 1.49 -13.43
CA GLU A 250 -11.60 2.03 -14.26
C GLU A 250 -10.23 1.49 -13.84
N GLY A 251 -9.31 1.50 -14.79
CA GLY A 251 -7.91 1.17 -14.53
C GLY A 251 -7.18 2.38 -13.98
N LEU A 252 -6.53 2.21 -12.82
CA LEU A 252 -5.67 3.21 -12.23
C LEU A 252 -4.21 2.88 -12.56
N LYS A 253 -3.47 3.88 -13.05
CA LYS A 253 -2.03 3.85 -13.21
C LYS A 253 -1.38 4.69 -12.12
N MET A 254 -0.41 4.09 -11.43
CA MET A 254 0.44 4.71 -10.42
C MET A 254 1.86 4.68 -10.94
N SER A 255 2.57 5.81 -10.94
CA SER A 255 3.95 5.80 -11.41
C SER A 255 4.87 6.72 -10.62
N LEU A 256 6.15 6.34 -10.63
CA LEU A 256 7.27 7.16 -10.17
C LEU A 256 8.27 7.27 -11.32
N MET A 257 8.62 8.50 -11.66
CA MET A 257 9.41 8.79 -12.85
C MET A 257 10.50 9.81 -12.55
N GLU A 258 11.72 9.51 -12.96
CA GLU A 258 12.86 10.42 -12.87
C GLU A 258 13.54 10.53 -14.24
N VAL A 259 13.11 11.50 -15.06
CA VAL A 259 13.62 11.69 -16.44
C VAL A 259 14.60 12.87 -16.55
N LYS A 260 14.54 13.82 -15.63
CA LYS A 260 15.14 15.16 -15.84
C LYS A 260 16.55 15.32 -15.29
N GLY A 261 17.06 14.30 -14.61
CA GLY A 261 18.31 14.37 -13.87
C GLY A 261 19.57 14.01 -14.62
N GLN A 262 19.50 13.04 -15.53
CA GLN A 262 20.65 12.46 -16.23
C GLN A 262 21.81 12.07 -15.28
N GLN A 263 21.53 11.86 -13.98
CA GLN A 263 22.52 11.46 -12.99
C GLN A 263 22.46 9.95 -12.84
N LEU A 264 23.63 9.34 -12.77
CA LEU A 264 23.73 7.93 -12.41
C LEU A 264 23.26 7.76 -10.97
N LYS A 265 22.38 6.78 -10.77
CA LYS A 265 21.90 6.40 -9.44
C LYS A 265 21.83 4.89 -9.30
N GLY A 266 21.95 4.42 -8.07
CA GLY A 266 22.06 3.00 -7.75
C GLY A 266 21.73 2.71 -6.30
N GLY A 267 21.51 1.42 -6.00
CA GLY A 267 21.27 0.90 -4.66
C GLY A 267 19.82 1.01 -4.17
N LEU A 268 18.85 1.30 -5.03
CA LEU A 268 17.43 1.26 -4.69
C LEU A 268 16.88 -0.17 -4.84
N ILE A 269 16.35 -0.74 -3.77
CA ILE A 269 15.73 -2.07 -3.77
C ILE A 269 14.22 -1.88 -3.70
N ILE A 270 13.48 -2.40 -4.67
CA ILE A 270 12.03 -2.22 -4.76
C ILE A 270 11.34 -3.55 -4.45
N GLN A 271 10.47 -3.53 -3.46
CA GLN A 271 9.59 -4.67 -3.16
C GLN A 271 8.33 -4.65 -4.02
N GLY A 272 7.75 -3.47 -4.22
CA GLY A 272 6.45 -3.35 -4.87
C GLY A 272 5.73 -2.03 -4.59
N ILE A 273 4.47 -1.95 -5.03
CA ILE A 273 3.55 -0.84 -4.71
C ILE A 273 2.41 -1.39 -3.83
N GLU A 274 2.24 -0.81 -2.65
CA GLU A 274 1.10 -1.07 -1.77
C GLU A 274 0.01 -0.03 -1.98
N VAL A 275 -1.22 -0.51 -2.13
CA VAL A 275 -2.43 0.30 -2.25
C VAL A 275 -3.31 -0.03 -1.04
N ARG A 276 -3.45 0.93 -0.14
CA ARG A 276 -4.20 0.77 1.10
C ARG A 276 -5.16 1.94 1.33
N PRO A 277 -6.27 1.73 2.07
CA PRO A 277 -7.18 2.79 2.44
C PRO A 277 -6.44 3.88 3.21
N LYS A 278 -6.71 5.16 2.88
CA LYS A 278 -6.24 6.26 3.70
C LYS A 278 -7.16 6.35 4.91
N CYS A 279 -6.60 6.28 6.11
CA CYS A 279 -7.37 6.43 7.33
C CYS A 279 -7.95 7.86 7.34
N GLU A 280 -9.25 8.00 7.14
CA GLU A 280 -9.96 9.22 7.51
C GLU A 280 -9.88 9.28 9.04
N GLN A 281 -9.13 10.25 9.57
CA GLN A 281 -9.20 10.58 10.98
C GLN A 281 -10.63 11.04 11.25
N LEU A 282 -11.45 10.15 11.83
CA LEU A 282 -12.72 10.51 12.45
C LEU A 282 -12.46 11.19 13.79
#